data_AF-A0A6G3QCM5-F1
#
_entry.id   AF-A0A6G3QCM5-F1
#
_cell.length_a   1.000
_cell.length_b   1.000
_cell.length_c   1.000
_cell.angle_alpha   90.00
_cell.angle_beta   90.00
_cell.angle_gamma   90.00
#
_symmetry.space_group_name_H-M   'P 1'
#
loop_
_entity.id
_entity.type
_entity.pdbx_description
1 polymer ?
#
loop_
_entity_poly.entity_id
_entity_poly.type
_entity_poly.pdbx_seq_one_letter_code
_entity_poly.pdbx_strand_id
1 'polypeptide(L)' 'MTKRWKQRPPGSTWGDWGEDDELGRINLLTREKVLQGVREVEH' A
#
# COMPACT_ATOMS: atom_id res chain seq x y z
N MET A 1 -17.23 -2.14 -12.80
CA MET A 1 -16.89 -3.06 -11.69
C MET A 1 -17.61 -2.59 -10.45
N THR A 2 -18.06 -3.52 -9.61
CA THR A 2 -18.82 -3.20 -8.39
C THR A 2 -17.84 -3.16 -7.23
N LYS A 3 -17.75 -2.01 -6.55
CA LYS A 3 -16.89 -1.87 -5.37
C LYS A 3 -17.25 -2.93 -4.33
N ARG A 4 -16.22 -3.57 -3.75
CA ARG A 4 -16.37 -4.59 -2.69
C ARG A 4 -16.94 -4.03 -1.38
N TRP A 5 -17.08 -2.70 -1.27
CA TRP A 5 -17.59 -2.01 -0.09
C TRP A 5 -18.75 -1.07 -0.43
N LYS A 6 -19.74 -1.01 0.46
CA LYS A 6 -20.88 -0.08 0.36
C LYS A 6 -20.54 1.31 0.91
N GLN A 7 -19.74 1.38 1.97
CA GLN A 7 -19.24 2.61 2.57
C GLN A 7 -17.76 2.43 2.90
N ARG A 8 -16.91 3.38 2.49
CA ARG A 8 -15.49 3.41 2.86
C ARG A 8 -15.37 4.07 4.24
N PRO A 9 -14.83 3.37 5.27
CA PRO A 9 -14.62 3.97 6.58
C PRO A 9 -13.63 5.15 6.51
N PRO A 10 -13.81 6.20 7.34
CA PRO A 10 -12.81 7.27 7.46
C PRO A 10 -11.43 6.71 7.82
N GLY A 11 -10.37 7.18 7.14
CA GLY A 11 -8.99 6.72 7.35
C GLY A 11 -8.66 5.35 6.74
N SER A 12 -9.62 4.66 6.12
CA SER A 12 -9.34 3.43 5.37
C SER A 12 -8.60 3.74 4.06
N THR A 13 -7.73 2.82 3.62
CA THR A 13 -7.02 2.88 2.33
C THR A 13 -7.66 2.02 1.24
N TRP A 14 -8.95 1.65 1.38
CA TRP A 14 -9.65 0.79 0.41
C TRP A 14 -9.78 1.46 -0.96
N GLY A 15 -9.28 0.78 -1.98
CA GLY A 15 -9.30 1.23 -3.37
C GLY A 15 -8.18 2.18 -3.76
N ASP A 16 -7.28 2.55 -2.85
CA ASP A 16 -6.22 3.53 -3.15
C ASP A 16 -5.23 3.03 -4.22
N TRP A 17 -5.07 1.70 -4.36
CA TRP A 17 -4.24 1.07 -5.38
C TRP A 17 -5.04 0.27 -6.43
N GLY A 18 -6.36 0.45 -6.46
CA GLY A 18 -7.27 -0.27 -7.37
C GLY A 18 -8.37 -1.04 -6.63
N GLU A 19 -9.49 -1.30 -7.31
CA GLU A 19 -10.62 -2.04 -6.73
C GLU A 19 -10.30 -3.52 -6.46
N ASP A 20 -9.36 -4.07 -7.22
CA ASP A 20 -8.90 -5.46 -7.15
C ASP A 20 -7.51 -5.59 -6.48
N ASP A 21 -6.98 -4.52 -5.88
CA ASP A 21 -5.71 -4.59 -5.16
C ASP A 21 -5.82 -5.53 -3.94
N GLU A 22 -4.86 -6.43 -3.81
CA GLU A 22 -4.74 -7.39 -2.72
C GLU A 22 -3.58 -7.09 -1.77
N LEU A 23 -2.75 -6.08 -2.09
CA LEU A 23 -1.51 -5.80 -1.35
C LEU A 23 -1.66 -4.68 -0.31
N GLY A 24 -2.56 -3.72 -0.54
CA GLY A 24 -2.77 -2.59 0.35
C GLY A 24 -1.48 -1.78 0.55
N ARG A 25 -1.14 -1.48 1.82
CA ARG A 25 0.05 -0.67 2.14
C ARG A 25 1.38 -1.33 1.76
N ILE A 26 1.41 -2.62 1.40
CA ILE A 26 2.62 -3.24 0.84
C ILE A 26 3.04 -2.54 -0.46
N ASN A 27 2.11 -1.94 -1.20
CA ASN A 27 2.43 -1.11 -2.37
C ASN A 27 3.33 0.11 -2.05
N LEU A 28 3.44 0.51 -0.78
CA LEU A 28 4.39 1.55 -0.34
C LEU A 28 5.84 1.05 -0.31
N LEU A 29 6.05 -0.27 -0.31
CA LEU A 29 7.37 -0.88 -0.34
C LEU A 29 7.93 -0.87 -1.77
N THR A 30 8.47 0.27 -2.17
CA THR A 30 9.16 0.41 -3.46
C THR A 30 10.62 -0.01 -3.35
N ARG A 31 11.29 -0.21 -4.50
CA ARG A 31 12.74 -0.43 -4.57
C ARG A 31 13.52 0.65 -3.82
N GLU A 32 13.11 1.91 -3.94
CA GLU A 32 13.75 3.03 -3.26
C GLU A 32 13.66 2.89 -1.74
N LYS A 33 12.48 2.52 -1.21
CA LYS A 33 12.29 2.29 0.22
C LYS A 33 13.08 1.10 0.76
N VAL A 34 13.22 0.05 -0.05
CA VAL A 34 14.11 -1.06 0.29
C VAL A 34 15.57 -0.57 0.42
N LEU A 35 16.07 0.17 -0.57
CA LEU A 35 17.44 0.71 -0.52
C LEU A 35 17.64 1.72 0.62
N GLN A 36 16.60 2.47 0.99
CA GLN A 36 16.63 3.35 2.17
C GLN A 36 16.87 2.53 3.44
N GLY A 37 16.12 1.46 3.68
CA GLY A 37 16.29 0.61 4.86
C GLY A 37 17.64 -0.10 4.91
N VAL A 38 18.18 -0.54 3.77
CA VAL A 38 19.52 -1.16 3.70
C VAL A 38 20.60 -0.18 4.18
N ARG A 39 20.54 1.09 3.76
CA ARG A 39 21.50 2.12 4.20
C ARG A 39 21.45 2.42 5.70
N GLU A 40 20.37 2.05 6.39
CA GLU A 40 20.27 2.24 7.85
C GLU A 40 21.09 1.19 8.64
N VAL A 41 21.44 0.06 8.01
CA VAL A 41 22.13 -1.07 8.67
C VAL A 41 23.51 -1.38 8.10
N GLU A 42 23.82 -0.92 6.89
CA GLU A 42 25.17 -1.01 6.32
C GLU A 42 26.09 0.05 6.97
N HIS A 43 26.87 -0.37 7.97
CA HIS A 43 28.01 0.34 8.55
C HIS A 43 29.30 -0.41 8.26
#